data_AF-A0A2D6IJV9-F1
#
_entry.id   AF-A0A2D6IJV9-F1
#
_cell.length_a   1.000
_cell.length_b   1.000
_cell.length_c   1.000
_cell.angle_alpha   90.00
_cell.angle_beta   90.00
_cell.angle_gamma   90.00
#
_symmetry.space_group_name_H-M   'P 1'
#
loop_
_entity.id
_entity.type
_entity.pdbx_description
1 polymer ?
#
loop_
_entity_poly.entity_id
_entity_poly.type
_entity_poly.pdbx_seq_one_letter_code
_entity_poly.pdbx_strand_id
1 'polypeptide(L)'
;MCMFSFFLKAITYKLKARSGQSLIEIIVGLAIGAVLIGAAVVGITFVLRSGSLNQQSRTASGVSRALLQEVRSVSDSSWLDVYNLDRGISHYIVASGTSLSAFEGKEGVVVNAPQDELQAHWNFDESVENIVHNSVASGVRGDIIGTMPVFSCRVGTCRSFEGSQYMFFGDDSSLDLQADFSVALWMYPDAVPVSNVGLVSKEGSPYGYGITYDYDVDGQVRFFVRDEGSSVQAPMPPQGWHHVVGVFGSSPSSFLNLYVDGLLAATSTLGFSASGASGDFFVGRHSSGFFDGMIDDVRVYSRAFDANDVWSLYNGRVFVRSFYVEDVFRDSVGEIVSSGGSLDPSTLKVTIVVEWNPVGSAAARHEVEDYFTRWRNDVFHQSDWSEGPESLVPIPEPGGGFSNSSNIRFSPGSIQIDELNE
;
A
#
# COMPACT_ATOMS: atom_id res chain seq x y z
N MET A 1 -19.04 -3.00 32.53
CA MET A 1 -19.05 -3.41 33.96
C MET A 1 -20.44 -3.58 34.59
N CYS A 2 -21.54 -3.13 33.98
CA CYS A 2 -22.88 -3.27 34.59
C CYS A 2 -23.56 -4.64 34.36
N MET A 3 -23.15 -5.40 33.32
CA MET A 3 -23.74 -6.69 32.97
C MET A 3 -23.22 -7.88 33.83
N PHE A 4 -22.00 -7.76 34.36
CA PHE A 4 -21.38 -8.82 35.18
C PHE A 4 -22.00 -8.90 36.59
N SER A 5 -22.52 -7.77 37.11
CA SER A 5 -23.22 -7.73 38.40
C SER A 5 -24.60 -8.37 38.37
N PHE A 6 -25.23 -8.51 37.20
CA PHE A 6 -26.52 -9.19 37.07
C PHE A 6 -26.37 -10.71 37.04
N PHE A 7 -25.30 -11.22 36.41
CA PHE A 7 -25.02 -12.66 36.36
C PHE A 7 -24.59 -13.25 37.71
N LEU A 8 -23.82 -12.51 38.53
CA LEU A 8 -23.43 -13.00 39.86
C LEU A 8 -24.60 -13.04 40.87
N LYS A 9 -25.63 -12.20 40.69
CA LYS A 9 -26.83 -12.22 41.54
C LYS A 9 -27.79 -13.37 41.20
N ALA A 10 -27.71 -13.94 39.99
CA ALA A 10 -28.46 -15.14 39.62
C ALA A 10 -27.82 -16.43 40.19
N ILE A 11 -26.51 -16.43 40.48
CA ILE A 11 -25.79 -17.59 41.02
C ILE A 11 -25.83 -17.66 42.56
N THR A 12 -26.25 -16.58 43.23
CA THR A 12 -26.51 -16.57 44.68
C THR A 12 -27.97 -16.82 45.02
N TYR A 13 -28.64 -17.74 44.30
CA TYR A 13 -29.84 -18.35 44.84
C TYR A 13 -29.41 -19.24 46.02
N LYS A 14 -29.77 -18.85 47.24
CA LYS A 14 -29.60 -19.67 48.44
C LYS A 14 -30.06 -21.09 48.15
N LEU A 15 -29.12 -22.02 47.97
CA LEU A 15 -29.36 -23.45 48.11
C LEU A 15 -29.63 -23.72 49.60
N LYS A 16 -30.83 -23.33 50.04
CA LYS A 16 -31.39 -23.77 51.32
C LYS A 16 -31.76 -25.22 51.07
N ALA A 17 -30.84 -26.13 51.37
CA ALA A 17 -31.00 -27.56 51.20
C ALA A 17 -32.30 -28.02 51.89
N ARG A 18 -33.37 -28.14 51.10
CA ARG A 18 -34.56 -28.91 51.46
C ARG A 18 -34.31 -30.30 50.89
N SER A 19 -34.39 -31.31 51.75
CA SER A 19 -34.29 -32.72 51.35
C SER A 19 -35.34 -33.02 50.28
N GLY A 20 -34.91 -33.17 49.02
CA GLY A 20 -35.81 -33.47 47.90
C GLY A 20 -35.43 -32.92 46.52
N GLN A 21 -34.30 -32.22 46.32
CA GLN A 21 -33.87 -31.86 44.96
C GLN A 21 -33.36 -33.10 44.23
N SER A 22 -34.07 -33.48 43.17
CA SER A 22 -33.73 -34.62 42.32
C SER A 22 -32.53 -34.28 41.44
N LEU A 23 -31.61 -35.24 41.25
CA LEU A 23 -30.46 -35.15 40.33
C LEU A 23 -30.85 -34.64 38.94
N ILE A 24 -32.08 -34.92 38.51
CA ILE A 24 -32.63 -34.49 37.22
C ILE A 24 -32.74 -32.97 37.09
N GLU A 25 -33.03 -32.26 38.18
CA GLU A 25 -33.24 -30.80 38.17
C GLU A 25 -31.91 -30.06 37.96
N ILE A 26 -30.83 -30.57 38.56
CA ILE A 26 -29.47 -30.04 38.36
C ILE A 26 -29.01 -30.31 36.92
N ILE A 27 -29.25 -31.50 36.38
CA ILE A 27 -28.88 -31.85 34.99
C ILE A 27 -29.65 -30.99 33.99
N VAL A 28 -30.96 -30.79 34.19
CA VAL A 28 -31.77 -29.92 33.33
C VAL A 28 -31.30 -28.47 33.41
N GLY A 29 -31.00 -27.96 34.61
CA GLY A 29 -30.45 -26.62 34.79
C GLY A 29 -29.11 -26.42 34.06
N LEU A 30 -28.20 -27.40 34.14
CA LEU A 30 -26.93 -27.37 33.41
C LEU A 30 -27.12 -27.47 31.89
N ALA A 31 -28.04 -28.31 31.42
CA ALA A 31 -28.34 -28.46 30.00
C ALA A 31 -28.92 -27.16 29.41
N ILE A 32 -29.88 -26.54 30.11
CA ILE A 32 -30.44 -25.24 29.71
C ILE A 32 -29.36 -24.16 29.75
N GLY A 33 -28.51 -24.15 30.78
CA GLY A 33 -27.37 -23.23 30.88
C GLY A 33 -26.41 -23.38 29.69
N ALA A 34 -26.04 -24.60 29.32
CA ALA A 34 -25.16 -24.87 28.19
C ALA A 34 -25.78 -24.42 26.85
N VAL A 35 -27.08 -24.68 26.64
CA VAL A 35 -27.80 -24.23 25.44
C VAL A 35 -27.88 -22.71 25.36
N LEU A 36 -28.18 -22.03 26.47
CA LEU A 36 -28.24 -20.57 26.51
C LEU A 36 -26.87 -19.93 26.28
N ILE A 37 -25.81 -20.48 26.89
CA ILE A 37 -24.43 -20.02 26.66
C ILE A 37 -24.05 -20.24 25.20
N GLY A 38 -24.35 -21.40 24.63
CA GLY A 38 -24.10 -21.70 23.22
C GLY A 38 -24.81 -20.72 22.28
N ALA A 39 -26.10 -20.48 22.49
CA ALA A 39 -26.87 -19.52 21.71
C ALA A 39 -26.34 -18.09 21.86
N ALA A 40 -25.95 -17.67 23.07
CA ALA A 40 -25.36 -16.36 23.31
C ALA A 40 -24.00 -16.20 22.62
N VAL A 41 -23.12 -17.20 22.68
CA VAL A 41 -21.81 -17.20 22.01
C VAL A 41 -21.98 -17.10 20.49
N VAL A 42 -22.91 -17.87 19.91
CA VAL A 42 -23.22 -17.81 18.47
C VAL A 42 -23.75 -16.43 18.08
N GLY A 43 -24.68 -15.88 18.86
CA GLY A 43 -25.24 -14.55 18.62
C GLY A 43 -24.19 -13.43 18.70
N ILE A 44 -23.34 -13.45 19.73
CA ILE A 44 -22.24 -12.47 19.91
C ILE A 44 -21.24 -12.60 18.76
N THR A 45 -20.82 -13.81 18.41
CA THR A 45 -19.88 -14.04 17.30
C THR A 45 -20.44 -13.51 15.98
N PHE A 46 -21.73 -13.75 15.72
CA PHE A 46 -22.40 -13.22 14.52
C PHE A 46 -22.40 -11.69 14.49
N VAL A 47 -22.76 -11.02 15.60
CA VAL A 47 -22.77 -9.55 15.68
C VAL A 47 -21.38 -8.97 15.52
N LEU A 48 -20.36 -9.54 16.18
CA LEU A 48 -18.97 -9.09 16.04
C LEU A 48 -18.46 -9.26 14.61
N ARG A 49 -18.77 -10.39 13.97
CA ARG A 49 -18.41 -10.63 12.57
C ARG A 49 -19.09 -9.65 11.63
N SER A 50 -20.40 -9.43 11.78
CA SER A 50 -21.16 -8.47 10.99
C SER A 50 -20.61 -7.04 11.16
N GLY A 51 -20.32 -6.62 12.40
CA GLY A 51 -19.70 -5.33 12.70
C GLY A 51 -18.34 -5.17 12.02
N SER A 52 -17.48 -6.19 12.09
CA SER A 52 -16.16 -6.20 11.45
C SER A 52 -16.24 -6.13 9.93
N LEU A 53 -17.18 -6.83 9.29
CA LEU A 53 -17.39 -6.78 7.84
C LEU A 53 -17.88 -5.38 7.40
N ASN A 54 -18.83 -4.81 8.13
CA ASN A 54 -19.32 -3.46 7.85
C ASN A 54 -18.22 -2.40 8.03
N GLN A 55 -17.37 -2.54 9.04
CA GLN A 55 -16.23 -1.66 9.24
C GLN A 55 -15.25 -1.74 8.07
N GLN A 56 -14.92 -2.95 7.62
CA GLN A 56 -14.00 -3.15 6.48
C GLN A 56 -14.56 -2.59 5.18
N SER A 57 -15.86 -2.76 4.92
CA SER A 57 -16.51 -2.17 3.75
C SER A 57 -16.47 -0.63 3.77
N ARG A 58 -16.65 -0.01 4.96
CA ARG A 58 -16.49 1.45 5.11
C ARG A 58 -15.07 1.91 4.85
N THR A 59 -14.07 1.16 5.34
CA THR A 59 -12.66 1.44 5.06
C THR A 59 -12.35 1.31 3.58
N ALA A 60 -12.83 0.24 2.92
CA ALA A 60 -12.68 0.06 1.48
C ALA A 60 -13.25 1.24 0.70
N SER A 61 -14.46 1.71 1.02
CA SER A 61 -15.03 2.90 0.37
C SER A 61 -14.21 4.18 0.63
N GLY A 62 -13.55 4.30 1.79
CA GLY A 62 -12.62 5.39 2.07
C GLY A 62 -11.39 5.33 1.16
N VAL A 63 -10.77 4.15 1.05
CA VAL A 63 -9.62 3.89 0.18
C VAL A 63 -9.97 4.14 -1.29
N SER A 64 -11.13 3.66 -1.76
CA SER A 64 -11.60 3.90 -3.13
C SER A 64 -11.78 5.39 -3.43
N ARG A 65 -12.34 6.16 -2.49
CA ARG A 65 -12.51 7.61 -2.66
C ARG A 65 -11.19 8.36 -2.70
N ALA A 66 -10.23 7.98 -1.85
CA ALA A 66 -8.89 8.58 -1.86
C ALA A 66 -8.21 8.33 -3.20
N LEU A 67 -8.20 7.07 -3.68
CA LEU A 67 -7.61 6.75 -4.98
C LEU A 67 -8.34 7.44 -6.13
N LEU A 68 -9.67 7.52 -6.11
CA LEU A 68 -10.43 8.25 -7.14
C LEU A 68 -10.01 9.72 -7.20
N GLN A 69 -9.76 10.35 -6.05
CA GLN A 69 -9.29 11.74 -5.99
C GLN A 69 -7.86 11.89 -6.51
N GLU A 70 -6.97 10.94 -6.21
CA GLU A 70 -5.62 10.89 -6.77
C GLU A 70 -5.65 10.78 -8.30
N VAL A 71 -6.42 9.83 -8.86
CA VAL A 71 -6.55 9.67 -10.32
C VAL A 71 -7.17 10.90 -10.96
N ARG A 72 -8.16 11.54 -10.30
CA ARG A 72 -8.74 12.79 -10.77
C ARG A 72 -7.72 13.92 -10.77
N SER A 73 -6.89 14.02 -9.74
CA SER A 73 -5.80 15.00 -9.69
C SER A 73 -4.78 14.80 -10.82
N VAL A 74 -4.46 13.56 -11.18
CA VAL A 74 -3.60 13.26 -12.33
C VAL A 74 -4.28 13.73 -13.63
N SER A 75 -5.54 13.35 -13.84
CA SER A 75 -6.34 13.75 -15.01
C SER A 75 -6.45 15.26 -15.17
N ASP A 76 -6.65 15.97 -14.04
CA ASP A 76 -6.74 17.43 -13.97
C ASP A 76 -5.41 18.13 -14.28
N SER A 77 -4.29 17.49 -13.96
CA SER A 77 -2.96 18.00 -14.25
C SER A 77 -2.55 17.79 -15.72
N SER A 78 -2.83 16.61 -16.27
CA SER A 78 -2.54 16.23 -17.65
C SER A 78 -3.50 15.13 -18.08
N TRP A 79 -4.44 15.46 -18.97
CA TRP A 79 -5.36 14.48 -19.55
C TRP A 79 -4.63 13.30 -20.20
N LEU A 80 -3.48 13.55 -20.84
CA LEU A 80 -2.71 12.54 -21.55
C LEU A 80 -2.12 11.48 -20.62
N ASP A 81 -1.87 11.81 -19.36
CA ASP A 81 -1.29 10.89 -18.38
C ASP A 81 -2.27 9.79 -17.98
N VAL A 82 -3.58 10.06 -18.08
CA VAL A 82 -4.64 9.06 -17.89
C VAL A 82 -5.09 8.47 -19.24
N TYR A 83 -5.14 9.29 -20.29
CA TYR A 83 -5.61 8.86 -21.60
C TYR A 83 -4.69 7.88 -22.30
N ASN A 84 -3.38 7.93 -22.05
CA ASN A 84 -2.41 7.02 -22.66
C ASN A 84 -2.22 5.72 -21.88
N LEU A 85 -2.91 5.51 -20.76
CA LEU A 85 -2.85 4.27 -20.00
C LEU A 85 -3.47 3.11 -20.77
N ASP A 86 -2.93 1.91 -20.63
CA ASP A 86 -3.47 0.75 -21.31
C ASP A 86 -4.88 0.40 -20.82
N ARG A 87 -5.81 0.22 -21.76
CA ARG A 87 -7.22 -0.03 -21.44
C ARG A 87 -7.39 -1.38 -20.77
N GLY A 88 -8.20 -1.42 -19.71
CA GLY A 88 -8.49 -2.65 -18.96
C GLY A 88 -7.33 -3.20 -18.11
N ILE A 89 -6.17 -2.53 -18.10
CA ILE A 89 -5.03 -2.91 -17.27
C ILE A 89 -5.08 -2.18 -15.93
N SER A 90 -4.69 -2.87 -14.86
CA SER A 90 -4.65 -2.29 -13.51
C SER A 90 -3.45 -1.37 -13.35
N HIS A 91 -3.73 -0.18 -12.83
CA HIS A 91 -2.76 0.85 -12.51
C HIS A 91 -2.93 1.30 -11.05
N TYR A 92 -1.90 1.89 -10.48
CA TYR A 92 -1.93 2.58 -9.19
C TYR A 92 -1.20 3.92 -9.29
N ILE A 93 -1.35 4.79 -8.29
CA ILE A 93 -0.77 6.13 -8.29
C ILE A 93 0.45 6.17 -7.36
N VAL A 94 1.53 6.75 -7.85
CA VAL A 94 2.74 7.04 -7.07
C VAL A 94 2.95 8.55 -7.04
N ALA A 95 3.37 9.07 -5.88
CA ALA A 95 3.77 10.45 -5.72
C ALA A 95 5.28 10.62 -5.94
N SER A 96 5.68 11.58 -6.79
CA SER A 96 7.07 12.02 -6.94
C SER A 96 7.12 13.56 -6.90
N GLY A 97 7.73 14.09 -5.85
CA GLY A 97 7.74 15.50 -5.50
C GLY A 97 6.33 16.07 -5.34
N THR A 98 5.97 17.01 -6.21
CA THR A 98 4.63 17.62 -6.25
C THR A 98 3.73 17.00 -7.33
N SER A 99 4.22 15.98 -8.05
CA SER A 99 3.48 15.32 -9.12
C SER A 99 2.99 13.95 -8.71
N LEU A 100 1.85 13.55 -9.29
CA LEU A 100 1.29 12.21 -9.20
C LEU A 100 1.37 11.59 -10.58
N SER A 101 1.72 10.31 -10.67
CA SER A 101 1.75 9.57 -11.93
C SER A 101 1.21 8.16 -11.75
N ALA A 102 0.61 7.64 -12.81
CA ALA A 102 0.04 6.30 -12.83
C ALA A 102 1.05 5.28 -13.37
N PHE A 103 1.12 4.13 -12.72
CA PHE A 103 1.99 3.01 -13.10
C PHE A 103 1.21 1.71 -13.12
N GLU A 104 1.61 0.77 -13.98
CA GLU A 104 1.00 -0.55 -14.06
C GLU A 104 1.28 -1.34 -12.77
N GLY A 105 0.22 -1.87 -12.15
CA GLY A 105 0.34 -2.61 -10.89
C GLY A 105 -0.91 -2.52 -10.02
N LYS A 106 -0.77 -3.04 -8.80
CA LYS A 106 -1.81 -2.98 -7.76
C LYS A 106 -1.15 -2.70 -6.42
N GLU A 107 -1.58 -1.63 -5.75
CA GLU A 107 -0.92 -1.17 -4.53
C GLU A 107 -1.48 -1.84 -3.27
N GLY A 108 -0.59 -2.41 -2.45
CA GLY A 108 -0.90 -2.89 -1.10
C GLY A 108 -0.89 -1.75 -0.07
N VAL A 109 -2.04 -1.51 0.57
CA VAL A 109 -2.18 -0.46 1.60
C VAL A 109 -2.47 -1.08 2.96
N VAL A 110 -1.57 -0.84 3.92
CA VAL A 110 -1.75 -1.24 5.32
C VAL A 110 -2.48 -0.14 6.08
N VAL A 111 -3.71 -0.43 6.54
CA VAL A 111 -4.54 0.55 7.25
C VAL A 111 -3.98 0.84 8.64
N ASN A 112 -3.87 2.13 8.97
CA ASN A 112 -3.24 2.66 10.19
C ASN A 112 -1.73 2.42 10.29
N ALA A 113 -1.05 2.08 9.19
CA ALA A 113 0.40 2.14 9.16
C ALA A 113 0.87 3.56 9.46
N PRO A 114 1.91 3.75 10.29
CA PRO A 114 2.53 5.06 10.48
C PRO A 114 2.91 5.72 9.16
N GLN A 115 2.54 6.99 9.00
CA GLN A 115 2.85 7.83 7.83
C GLN A 115 3.67 9.07 8.21
N ASP A 116 3.79 9.33 9.51
CA ASP A 116 4.58 10.42 10.05
C ASP A 116 6.07 10.09 9.97
N GLU A 117 6.87 11.06 9.53
CA GLU A 117 8.34 10.94 9.47
C GLU A 117 8.83 9.76 8.61
N LEU A 118 7.99 9.27 7.69
CA LEU A 118 8.34 8.26 6.69
C LEU A 118 9.30 8.88 5.66
N GLN A 119 10.51 8.35 5.59
CA GLN A 119 11.57 8.80 4.68
C GLN A 119 11.59 8.00 3.37
N ALA A 120 11.30 6.70 3.46
CA ALA A 120 11.17 5.86 2.28
C ALA A 120 10.16 4.73 2.50
N HIS A 121 9.41 4.41 1.45
CA HIS A 121 8.52 3.25 1.40
C HIS A 121 8.59 2.64 0.00
N TRP A 122 9.18 1.46 -0.10
CA TRP A 122 9.21 0.66 -1.31
C TRP A 122 8.27 -0.52 -1.13
N ASN A 123 7.13 -0.46 -1.82
CA ASN A 123 6.07 -1.46 -1.75
C ASN A 123 6.33 -2.67 -2.68
N PHE A 124 7.06 -2.46 -3.78
CA PHE A 124 7.30 -3.45 -4.83
C PHE A 124 6.02 -3.92 -5.55
N ASP A 125 5.09 -2.98 -5.74
CA ASP A 125 3.77 -3.21 -6.35
C ASP A 125 3.75 -3.09 -7.90
N GLU A 126 4.90 -2.83 -8.53
CA GLU A 126 5.04 -2.69 -9.97
C GLU A 126 5.02 -4.05 -10.70
N SER A 127 4.31 -4.15 -11.82
CA SER A 127 4.19 -5.40 -12.60
C SER A 127 5.24 -5.59 -13.69
N VAL A 128 5.78 -4.52 -14.27
CA VAL A 128 6.56 -4.59 -15.53
C VAL A 128 7.86 -3.78 -15.54
N GLU A 129 8.13 -2.98 -14.51
CA GLU A 129 9.30 -2.10 -14.49
C GLU A 129 10.52 -2.76 -13.81
N ASN A 130 11.70 -2.48 -14.36
CA ASN A 130 13.01 -2.70 -13.70
C ASN A 130 13.37 -1.56 -12.73
N ILE A 131 12.39 -0.75 -12.38
CA ILE A 131 12.48 0.37 -11.46
C ILE A 131 11.57 0.04 -10.28
N VAL A 132 12.01 0.42 -9.09
CA VAL A 132 11.20 0.37 -7.88
C VAL A 132 10.90 1.79 -7.45
N HIS A 133 9.62 2.12 -7.36
CA HIS A 133 9.19 3.44 -6.93
C HIS A 133 9.23 3.56 -5.41
N ASN A 134 9.57 4.77 -4.95
CA ASN A 134 9.39 5.14 -3.56
C ASN A 134 8.05 5.85 -3.42
N SER A 135 7.15 5.30 -2.61
CA SER A 135 5.82 5.87 -2.38
C SER A 135 5.86 7.17 -1.55
N VAL A 136 7.04 7.57 -1.05
CA VAL A 136 7.27 8.88 -0.44
C VAL A 136 7.64 9.89 -1.52
N ALA A 137 6.92 11.01 -1.56
CA ALA A 137 7.08 12.06 -2.55
C ALA A 137 8.54 12.56 -2.71
N SER A 138 9.30 12.71 -1.64
CA SER A 138 10.70 13.16 -1.71
C SER A 138 11.72 12.06 -2.04
N GLY A 139 11.26 10.82 -2.19
CA GLY A 139 12.12 9.65 -2.22
C GLY A 139 12.74 9.34 -3.58
N VAL A 140 13.96 8.82 -3.57
CA VAL A 140 14.65 8.34 -4.77
C VAL A 140 14.13 6.95 -5.19
N ARG A 141 13.98 6.76 -6.51
CA ARG A 141 13.63 5.47 -7.13
C ARG A 141 14.82 4.50 -7.10
N GLY A 142 14.54 3.20 -7.00
CA GLY A 142 15.55 2.15 -7.06
C GLY A 142 15.68 1.51 -8.44
N ASP A 143 16.88 1.04 -8.74
CA ASP A 143 17.18 0.18 -9.89
C ASP A 143 17.23 -1.29 -9.46
N ILE A 144 16.59 -2.17 -10.24
CA ILE A 144 16.68 -3.62 -10.04
C ILE A 144 17.94 -4.17 -10.73
N ILE A 145 18.82 -4.80 -9.97
CA ILE A 145 20.03 -5.46 -10.49
C ILE A 145 19.79 -6.97 -10.56
N GLY A 146 19.47 -7.43 -11.77
CA GLY A 146 19.14 -8.82 -12.09
C GLY A 146 17.69 -8.98 -12.54
N THR A 147 17.16 -10.21 -12.50
CA THR A 147 15.78 -10.52 -12.90
C THR A 147 15.01 -11.01 -11.69
N MET A 148 14.16 -10.15 -11.12
CA MET A 148 13.38 -10.46 -9.93
C MET A 148 11.89 -10.62 -10.29
N PRO A 149 11.35 -11.85 -10.29
CA PRO A 149 9.93 -12.08 -10.49
C PRO A 149 9.06 -11.41 -9.41
N VAL A 150 7.84 -11.04 -9.80
CA VAL A 150 6.81 -10.44 -8.94
C VAL A 150 5.80 -11.51 -8.52
N PHE A 151 5.44 -11.54 -7.25
CA PHE A 151 4.42 -12.45 -6.70
C PHE A 151 3.40 -11.70 -5.84
N SER A 152 2.19 -12.23 -5.68
CA SER A 152 1.25 -11.71 -4.66
C SER A 152 1.67 -12.19 -3.27
N CYS A 153 1.88 -11.24 -2.35
CA CYS A 153 2.59 -11.48 -1.09
C CYS A 153 1.84 -10.92 0.13
N ARG A 154 2.55 -10.35 1.11
CA ARG A 154 1.93 -9.91 2.38
C ARG A 154 1.19 -8.61 2.20
N VAL A 155 1.79 -7.65 1.51
CA VAL A 155 1.24 -6.31 1.29
C VAL A 155 1.25 -6.03 -0.21
N GLY A 156 0.20 -6.46 -0.92
CA GLY A 156 0.18 -6.31 -2.38
C GLY A 156 1.08 -7.34 -3.05
N THR A 157 2.11 -6.89 -3.77
CA THR A 157 3.09 -7.77 -4.41
C THR A 157 4.49 -7.60 -3.85
N CYS A 158 5.32 -8.64 -4.04
CA CYS A 158 6.70 -8.63 -3.58
C CYS A 158 7.66 -9.15 -4.65
N ARG A 159 8.97 -9.01 -4.39
CA ARG A 159 10.03 -9.41 -5.30
C ARG A 159 10.80 -10.60 -4.75
N SER A 160 11.10 -11.56 -5.62
CA SER A 160 11.93 -12.71 -5.31
C SER A 160 13.37 -12.45 -5.72
N PHE A 161 14.27 -12.59 -4.76
CA PHE A 161 15.71 -12.43 -4.88
C PHE A 161 16.34 -13.82 -4.99
N GLU A 162 17.14 -14.04 -6.03
CA GLU A 162 17.90 -15.28 -6.21
C GLU A 162 19.37 -15.01 -6.55
N GLY A 163 20.28 -15.78 -5.98
CA GLY A 163 21.70 -15.77 -6.34
C GLY A 163 22.43 -14.46 -5.97
N SER A 164 22.67 -13.59 -6.97
CA SER A 164 23.43 -12.33 -6.79
C SER A 164 22.61 -11.07 -7.13
N GLN A 165 21.29 -11.21 -7.06
CA GLN A 165 20.34 -10.16 -7.37
C GLN A 165 20.17 -9.22 -6.16
N TYR A 166 19.98 -7.93 -6.44
CA TYR A 166 19.73 -6.92 -5.41
C TYR A 166 19.10 -5.68 -6.03
N MET A 167 18.61 -4.78 -5.18
CA MET A 167 18.14 -3.47 -5.62
C MET A 167 19.08 -2.38 -5.12
N PHE A 168 19.30 -1.39 -5.95
CA PHE A 168 20.20 -0.28 -5.71
C PHE A 168 19.43 1.04 -5.74
N PHE A 169 19.50 1.82 -4.67
CA PHE A 169 18.79 3.09 -4.55
C PHE A 169 19.74 4.30 -4.58
N GLY A 170 21.05 4.05 -4.67
CA GLY A 170 22.08 5.08 -4.58
C GLY A 170 22.15 5.72 -3.19
N ASP A 171 22.88 6.83 -3.11
CA ASP A 171 22.96 7.65 -1.92
C ASP A 171 21.86 8.71 -1.91
N ASP A 172 21.06 8.71 -0.84
CA ASP A 172 20.02 9.69 -0.58
C ASP A 172 20.19 10.24 0.84
N SER A 173 20.42 11.55 0.95
CA SER A 173 20.62 12.23 2.22
C SER A 173 19.41 12.19 3.16
N SER A 174 18.19 11.94 2.64
CA SER A 174 17.02 11.70 3.49
C SER A 174 17.14 10.44 4.34
N LEU A 175 18.03 9.53 3.95
CA LEU A 175 18.36 8.29 4.65
C LEU A 175 19.64 8.42 5.51
N ASP A 176 20.24 9.62 5.62
CA ASP A 176 21.38 9.89 6.50
C ASP A 176 20.93 10.16 7.94
N LEU A 177 20.31 9.15 8.56
CA LEU A 177 19.63 9.26 9.87
C LEU A 177 20.63 9.47 11.03
N GLN A 178 20.44 10.52 11.82
CA GLN A 178 21.39 10.96 12.89
C GLN A 178 20.82 10.88 14.32
N ALA A 179 19.60 10.38 14.47
CA ALA A 179 18.90 10.36 15.74
C ALA A 179 18.03 9.11 15.82
N ASP A 180 16.78 9.25 16.26
CA ASP A 180 15.82 8.17 16.32
C ASP A 180 15.44 7.72 14.90
N PHE A 181 15.36 6.41 14.66
CA PHE A 181 14.87 5.88 13.40
C PHE A 181 14.37 4.45 13.52
N SER A 182 13.57 4.05 12.55
CA SER A 182 13.05 2.68 12.44
C SER A 182 13.13 2.18 11.00
N VAL A 183 13.50 0.93 10.84
CA VAL A 183 13.52 0.23 9.55
C VAL A 183 12.62 -0.99 9.68
N ALA A 184 11.66 -1.14 8.77
CA ALA A 184 10.71 -2.25 8.76
C ALA A 184 10.69 -2.91 7.39
N LEU A 185 10.53 -4.24 7.36
CA LEU A 185 10.30 -5.00 6.14
C LEU A 185 9.61 -6.34 6.43
N TRP A 186 8.96 -6.90 5.42
CA TRP A 186 8.55 -8.29 5.41
C TRP A 186 9.56 -9.12 4.62
N MET A 187 9.92 -10.29 5.14
CA MET A 187 10.80 -11.24 4.47
C MET A 187 10.19 -12.64 4.44
N TYR A 188 10.54 -13.40 3.41
CA TYR A 188 10.34 -14.84 3.32
C TYR A 188 11.68 -15.48 2.93
N PRO A 189 12.43 -16.07 3.88
CA PRO A 189 13.68 -16.74 3.56
C PRO A 189 13.42 -18.13 2.98
N ASP A 190 14.06 -18.44 1.85
CA ASP A 190 13.96 -19.78 1.25
C ASP A 190 14.79 -20.82 2.02
N ALA A 191 15.90 -20.38 2.60
CA ALA A 191 16.76 -21.18 3.45
C ALA A 191 17.45 -20.31 4.52
N VAL A 192 18.04 -20.97 5.52
CA VAL A 192 19.04 -20.32 6.37
C VAL A 192 20.27 -20.03 5.50
N PRO A 193 20.77 -18.79 5.45
CA PRO A 193 21.88 -18.43 4.59
C PRO A 193 23.16 -19.12 5.07
N VAL A 194 24.10 -19.38 4.16
CA VAL A 194 25.40 -20.01 4.46
C VAL A 194 26.52 -19.00 4.76
N SER A 195 26.18 -17.71 4.72
CA SER A 195 27.02 -16.57 5.04
C SER A 195 26.11 -15.42 5.50
N ASN A 196 26.70 -14.30 5.94
CA ASN A 196 25.90 -13.12 6.30
C ASN A 196 25.37 -12.45 5.04
N VAL A 197 24.05 -12.27 4.96
CA VAL A 197 23.36 -11.67 3.80
C VAL A 197 22.56 -10.45 4.21
N GLY A 198 22.40 -9.48 3.32
CA GLY A 198 21.65 -8.25 3.61
C GLY A 198 20.20 -8.34 3.20
N LEU A 199 19.30 -7.92 4.09
CA LEU A 199 17.91 -7.67 3.73
C LEU A 199 17.75 -6.21 3.30
N VAL A 200 18.24 -5.29 4.13
CA VAL A 200 18.30 -3.85 3.88
C VAL A 200 19.61 -3.32 4.44
N SER A 201 20.31 -2.45 3.70
CA SER A 201 21.47 -1.75 4.25
C SER A 201 21.67 -0.35 3.66
N LYS A 202 21.93 0.62 4.54
CA LYS A 202 22.58 1.90 4.21
C LYS A 202 24.06 1.74 4.50
N GLU A 203 24.88 1.73 3.46
CA GLU A 203 26.30 1.52 3.57
C GLU A 203 27.05 2.85 3.58
N GLY A 204 27.86 3.09 4.60
CA GLY A 204 28.82 4.18 4.65
C GLY A 204 30.11 3.72 5.35
N SER A 205 31.13 4.58 5.32
CA SER A 205 32.35 4.37 6.09
C SER A 205 32.70 5.67 6.83
N PRO A 206 32.76 5.66 8.18
CA PRO A 206 32.63 4.51 9.07
C PRO A 206 31.18 4.12 9.44
N TYR A 207 30.18 4.93 9.09
CA TYR A 207 28.80 4.79 9.57
C TYR A 207 27.92 3.91 8.68
N GLY A 208 26.77 3.46 9.19
CA GLY A 208 25.84 2.65 8.40
C GLY A 208 24.85 1.92 9.29
N TYR A 209 23.71 1.55 8.73
CA TYR A 209 22.70 0.78 9.44
C TYR A 209 22.04 -0.21 8.50
N GLY A 210 21.37 -1.21 9.07
CA GLY A 210 20.65 -2.17 8.26
C GLY A 210 20.18 -3.39 9.03
N ILE A 211 19.48 -4.25 8.31
CA ILE A 211 19.00 -5.53 8.78
C ILE A 211 19.62 -6.61 7.90
N THR A 212 20.27 -7.59 8.52
CA THR A 212 20.87 -8.74 7.85
C THR A 212 20.29 -10.04 8.38
N TYR A 213 20.47 -11.11 7.61
CA TYR A 213 20.21 -12.47 8.04
C TYR A 213 21.55 -13.21 8.08
N ASP A 214 21.98 -13.57 9.29
CA ASP A 214 23.33 -14.04 9.56
C ASP A 214 23.39 -15.55 9.76
N TYR A 215 24.43 -16.15 9.21
CA TYR A 215 24.74 -17.58 9.31
C TYR A 215 25.39 -17.95 10.64
N ASP A 216 26.27 -17.09 11.16
CA ASP A 216 27.25 -17.41 12.22
C ASP A 216 26.61 -17.84 13.56
N VAL A 217 25.29 -17.77 13.69
CA VAL A 217 24.55 -18.10 14.92
C VAL A 217 23.22 -18.84 14.66
N ASP A 218 23.22 -19.81 13.72
CA ASP A 218 22.08 -20.69 13.40
C ASP A 218 20.85 -19.95 12.82
N GLY A 219 21.08 -18.98 11.92
CA GLY A 219 19.99 -18.22 11.29
C GLY A 219 19.39 -17.17 12.22
N GLN A 220 20.14 -16.09 12.46
CA GLN A 220 19.66 -14.96 13.24
C GLN A 220 19.44 -13.75 12.36
N VAL A 221 18.34 -13.06 12.59
CA VAL A 221 18.18 -11.71 12.05
C VAL A 221 18.93 -10.74 12.95
N ARG A 222 19.72 -9.85 12.35
CA ARG A 222 20.51 -8.84 13.05
C ARG A 222 20.10 -7.46 12.58
N PHE A 223 19.85 -6.56 13.53
CA PHE A 223 19.79 -5.13 13.27
C PHE A 223 21.08 -4.48 13.77
N PHE A 224 21.77 -3.73 12.91
CA PHE A 224 23.06 -3.12 13.22
C PHE A 224 23.06 -1.62 12.96
N VAL A 225 23.89 -0.92 13.74
CA VAL A 225 24.26 0.49 13.56
C VAL A 225 25.78 0.61 13.79
N ARG A 226 26.53 1.02 12.76
CA ARG A 226 27.99 0.86 12.69
C ARG A 226 28.81 1.89 13.46
N ASP A 227 28.22 2.97 13.99
CA ASP A 227 28.94 4.03 14.72
C ASP A 227 30.05 3.49 15.65
N GLU A 228 29.68 2.60 16.56
CA GLU A 228 30.60 1.86 17.43
C GLU A 228 30.48 0.34 17.22
N GLY A 229 30.00 -0.09 16.04
CA GLY A 229 29.83 -1.50 15.69
C GLY A 229 28.76 -2.24 16.52
N SER A 230 27.69 -1.55 16.92
CA SER A 230 26.65 -2.15 17.77
C SER A 230 25.56 -2.85 16.97
N SER A 231 25.06 -3.96 17.52
CA SER A 231 23.94 -4.69 16.93
C SER A 231 23.14 -5.45 17.99
N VAL A 232 21.92 -5.79 17.62
CA VAL A 232 21.05 -6.74 18.33
C VAL A 232 20.63 -7.84 17.37
N GLN A 233 20.43 -9.04 17.89
CA GLN A 233 20.13 -10.22 17.08
C GLN A 233 19.09 -11.08 17.77
N ALA A 234 18.27 -11.74 16.96
CA ALA A 234 17.24 -12.66 17.42
C ALA A 234 17.18 -13.90 16.51
N PRO A 235 16.87 -15.08 17.05
CA PRO A 235 16.57 -16.26 16.25
C PRO A 235 15.48 -15.97 15.23
N MET A 236 15.69 -16.38 13.99
CA MET A 236 14.70 -16.28 12.92
C MET A 236 14.35 -17.70 12.45
N PRO A 237 13.09 -18.15 12.63
CA PRO A 237 12.68 -19.43 12.07
C PRO A 237 12.92 -19.45 10.55
N PRO A 238 13.39 -20.57 9.98
CA PRO A 238 13.43 -20.72 8.54
C PRO A 238 12.02 -20.92 8.00
N GLN A 239 11.77 -20.41 6.79
CA GLN A 239 10.52 -20.52 6.04
C GLN A 239 9.33 -19.77 6.66
N GLY A 240 8.55 -19.13 5.78
CA GLY A 240 7.39 -18.35 6.18
C GLY A 240 7.64 -16.85 6.13
N TRP A 241 6.54 -16.10 6.19
CA TRP A 241 6.60 -14.65 6.21
C TRP A 241 6.89 -14.14 7.61
N HIS A 242 7.94 -13.34 7.74
CA HIS A 242 8.34 -12.69 8.97
C HIS A 242 8.37 -11.18 8.80
N HIS A 243 7.82 -10.46 9.77
CA HIS A 243 7.96 -9.00 9.83
C HIS A 243 9.10 -8.65 10.76
N VAL A 244 10.09 -7.92 10.25
CA VAL A 244 11.28 -7.53 11.01
C VAL A 244 11.31 -6.02 11.13
N VAL A 245 11.46 -5.53 12.35
CA VAL A 245 11.63 -4.09 12.61
C VAL A 245 12.85 -3.86 13.50
N GLY A 246 13.80 -3.09 12.98
CA GLY A 246 14.90 -2.52 13.76
C GLY A 246 14.54 -1.10 14.20
N VAL A 247 14.69 -0.80 15.49
CA VAL A 247 14.43 0.53 16.06
C VAL A 247 15.69 1.00 16.77
N PHE A 248 16.18 2.16 16.37
CA PHE A 248 17.15 2.93 17.13
C PHE A 248 16.42 4.10 17.79
N GLY A 249 16.52 4.23 19.10
CA GLY A 249 15.98 5.38 19.82
C GLY A 249 16.99 5.95 20.80
N SER A 250 16.76 7.18 21.25
CA SER A 250 17.68 7.97 22.08
C SER A 250 17.19 8.23 23.51
N SER A 251 15.93 7.90 23.83
CA SER A 251 15.30 8.18 25.13
C SER A 251 14.72 6.91 25.79
N PRO A 252 15.00 6.63 27.07
CA PRO A 252 15.68 7.47 28.06
C PRO A 252 17.22 7.47 27.97
N SER A 253 17.79 6.49 27.28
CA SER A 253 19.17 6.41 26.81
C SER A 253 19.13 5.85 25.40
N SER A 254 20.22 5.91 24.63
CA SER A 254 20.19 5.26 23.32
C SER A 254 19.99 3.75 23.44
N PHE A 255 19.26 3.17 22.49
CA PHE A 255 18.93 1.75 22.47
C PHE A 255 18.75 1.22 21.05
N LEU A 256 18.94 -0.08 20.91
CA LEU A 256 18.51 -0.87 19.75
C LEU A 256 17.42 -1.82 20.22
N ASN A 257 16.28 -1.81 19.54
CA ASN A 257 15.27 -2.84 19.67
C ASN A 257 15.13 -3.57 18.34
N LEU A 258 14.95 -4.88 18.42
CA LEU A 258 14.64 -5.73 17.29
C LEU A 258 13.33 -6.44 17.56
N TYR A 259 12.36 -6.21 16.67
CA TYR A 259 11.07 -6.86 16.71
C TYR A 259 10.99 -7.90 15.60
N VAL A 260 10.42 -9.06 15.92
CA VAL A 260 10.09 -10.12 14.98
C VAL A 260 8.62 -10.47 15.18
N ASP A 261 7.85 -10.43 14.10
CA ASP A 261 6.42 -10.77 14.08
C ASP A 261 5.60 -10.00 15.13
N GLY A 262 5.91 -8.71 15.28
CA GLY A 262 5.21 -7.80 16.19
C GLY A 262 5.67 -7.86 17.66
N LEU A 263 6.59 -8.76 18.02
CA LEU A 263 7.07 -8.95 19.38
C LEU A 263 8.51 -8.44 19.53
N LEU A 264 8.83 -7.80 20.66
CA LEU A 264 10.20 -7.40 20.98
C LEU A 264 11.05 -8.64 21.24
N ALA A 265 11.92 -8.97 20.29
CA ALA A 265 12.73 -10.18 20.30
C ALA A 265 14.09 -9.96 20.97
N ALA A 266 14.69 -8.78 20.79
CA ALA A 266 15.94 -8.41 21.43
C ALA A 266 16.01 -6.90 21.70
N THR A 267 16.77 -6.52 22.73
CA THR A 267 17.04 -5.13 23.08
C THR A 267 18.47 -4.97 23.59
N SER A 268 19.07 -3.81 23.35
CA SER A 268 20.36 -3.42 23.89
C SER A 268 20.36 -1.92 24.18
N THR A 269 20.91 -1.53 25.33
CA THR A 269 21.15 -0.12 25.67
C THR A 269 22.54 0.29 25.18
N LEU A 270 22.63 1.49 24.62
CA LEU A 270 23.83 2.06 24.02
C LEU A 270 24.28 3.32 24.78
N GLY A 271 25.50 3.77 24.49
CA GLY A 271 26.11 4.99 25.04
C GLY A 271 26.36 6.08 24.00
N PHE A 272 25.92 5.90 22.75
CA PHE A 272 26.18 6.81 21.63
C PHE A 272 24.89 7.21 20.90
N SER A 273 24.95 8.26 20.09
CA SER A 273 23.88 8.63 19.13
C SER A 273 24.28 8.19 17.73
N ALA A 274 23.32 7.76 16.91
CA ALA A 274 23.60 7.34 15.56
C ALA A 274 24.17 8.50 14.73
N SER A 275 25.14 8.24 13.86
CA SER A 275 25.62 9.21 12.89
C SER A 275 25.07 8.89 11.50
N GLY A 276 24.75 9.93 10.74
CA GLY A 276 24.26 9.81 9.37
C GLY A 276 25.28 9.10 8.47
N ALA A 277 24.81 8.14 7.68
CA ALA A 277 25.66 7.29 6.86
C ALA A 277 25.55 7.68 5.39
N SER A 278 26.49 8.50 4.88
CA SER A 278 26.44 9.10 3.53
C SER A 278 26.90 8.18 2.37
N GLY A 279 26.43 6.94 2.32
CA GLY A 279 26.68 6.09 1.14
C GLY A 279 25.44 5.32 0.72
N ASP A 280 25.61 4.34 -0.15
CA ASP A 280 24.49 3.80 -0.90
C ASP A 280 23.49 2.98 -0.06
N PHE A 281 22.23 3.00 -0.46
CA PHE A 281 21.19 2.14 0.08
C PHE A 281 20.91 0.94 -0.83
N PHE A 282 20.80 -0.24 -0.22
CA PHE A 282 20.55 -1.52 -0.90
C PHE A 282 19.42 -2.30 -0.23
N VAL A 283 18.67 -3.05 -1.05
CA VAL A 283 17.75 -4.11 -0.61
C VAL A 283 18.22 -5.44 -1.22
N GLY A 284 18.20 -6.49 -0.42
CA GLY A 284 18.66 -7.84 -0.80
C GLY A 284 20.18 -8.01 -0.82
N ARG A 285 20.94 -7.01 -0.34
CA ARG A 285 22.41 -7.05 -0.30
C ARG A 285 22.98 -6.34 0.92
N HIS A 286 24.07 -6.90 1.45
CA HIS A 286 24.97 -6.26 2.42
C HIS A 286 26.40 -6.70 2.12
N SER A 287 27.30 -5.75 1.82
CA SER A 287 28.67 -6.00 1.39
C SER A 287 28.73 -6.95 0.18
N SER A 288 29.11 -8.22 0.40
CA SER A 288 29.22 -9.27 -0.62
C SER A 288 28.17 -10.37 -0.45
N GLY A 289 27.29 -10.26 0.55
CA GLY A 289 26.22 -11.22 0.82
C GLY A 289 24.91 -10.79 0.16
N PHE A 290 24.25 -11.74 -0.49
CA PHE A 290 23.00 -11.55 -1.22
C PHE A 290 21.92 -12.42 -0.60
N PHE A 291 20.74 -11.85 -0.40
CA PHE A 291 19.60 -12.58 0.15
C PHE A 291 18.98 -13.49 -0.93
N ASP A 292 18.47 -14.63 -0.47
CA ASP A 292 17.78 -15.63 -1.29
C ASP A 292 16.40 -15.88 -0.66
N GLY A 293 15.35 -15.49 -1.37
CA GLY A 293 13.96 -15.45 -0.88
C GLY A 293 13.21 -14.19 -1.30
N MET A 294 12.10 -13.88 -0.64
CA MET A 294 11.23 -12.75 -1.00
C MET A 294 11.31 -11.61 0.02
N ILE A 295 11.28 -10.37 -0.46
CA ILE A 295 11.18 -9.16 0.39
C ILE A 295 9.97 -8.34 -0.08
N ASP A 296 9.22 -7.84 0.89
CA ASP A 296 7.99 -7.06 0.70
C ASP A 296 8.00 -5.83 1.64
N ASP A 297 7.42 -4.73 1.17
CA ASP A 297 7.02 -3.57 1.98
C ASP A 297 8.12 -2.96 2.87
N VAL A 298 9.24 -2.56 2.26
CA VAL A 298 10.38 -1.96 2.97
C VAL A 298 10.08 -0.51 3.32
N ARG A 299 10.23 -0.15 4.60
CA ARG A 299 10.02 1.21 5.10
C ARG A 299 11.16 1.72 5.97
N VAL A 300 11.44 3.01 5.86
CA VAL A 300 12.42 3.73 6.68
C VAL A 300 11.76 4.98 7.25
N TYR A 301 11.88 5.17 8.57
CA TYR A 301 11.30 6.28 9.32
C TYR A 301 12.39 7.03 10.08
N SER A 302 12.29 8.36 10.18
CA SER A 302 13.18 9.20 10.99
C SER A 302 12.71 9.37 12.45
N ARG A 303 11.95 8.38 12.94
CA ARG A 303 11.52 8.26 14.34
C ARG A 303 11.68 6.85 14.88
N ALA A 304 11.79 6.76 16.21
CA ALA A 304 11.76 5.50 16.93
C ALA A 304 10.31 5.02 17.07
N PHE A 305 10.08 3.76 16.74
CA PHE A 305 8.78 3.13 16.93
C PHE A 305 8.54 2.68 18.35
N ASP A 306 7.29 2.82 18.80
CA ASP A 306 6.80 2.12 19.96
C ASP A 306 6.22 0.74 19.58
N ALA A 307 5.76 -0.02 20.59
CA ALA A 307 5.17 -1.33 20.33
C ALA A 307 3.86 -1.28 19.52
N ASN A 308 3.11 -0.17 19.56
CA ASN A 308 1.86 -0.01 18.81
C ASN A 308 2.12 0.30 17.34
N ASP A 309 3.17 1.07 17.03
CA ASP A 309 3.62 1.32 15.65
C ASP A 309 3.98 0.00 14.98
N VAL A 310 4.83 -0.79 15.63
CA VAL A 310 5.25 -2.12 15.15
C VAL A 310 4.04 -3.04 14.98
N TRP A 311 3.12 -3.05 15.95
CA TRP A 311 1.92 -3.88 15.87
C TRP A 311 0.98 -3.45 14.74
N SER A 312 0.87 -2.15 14.47
CA SER A 312 0.04 -1.62 13.39
C SER A 312 0.57 -2.02 12.01
N LEU A 313 1.89 -2.11 11.84
CA LEU A 313 2.48 -2.65 10.61
C LEU A 313 2.32 -4.17 10.49
N TYR A 314 2.56 -4.90 11.58
CA TYR A 314 2.52 -6.37 11.57
C TYR A 314 1.11 -6.95 11.38
N ASN A 315 0.14 -6.43 12.15
CA ASN A 315 -1.23 -6.95 12.21
C ASN A 315 -2.22 -5.96 11.56
N GLY A 316 -1.70 -4.95 10.87
CA GLY A 316 -2.48 -4.03 10.06
C GLY A 316 -3.25 -4.77 8.97
N ARG A 317 -4.44 -4.26 8.65
CA ARG A 317 -5.24 -4.85 7.58
C ARG A 317 -4.76 -4.32 6.24
N VAL A 318 -4.51 -5.24 5.33
CA VAL A 318 -4.10 -4.93 3.97
C VAL A 318 -5.32 -4.84 3.07
N PHE A 319 -5.40 -3.76 2.31
CA PHE A 319 -6.29 -3.58 1.18
C PHE A 319 -5.43 -3.41 -0.06
N VAL A 320 -5.76 -4.12 -1.15
CA VAL A 320 -5.11 -3.93 -2.44
C VAL A 320 -5.98 -2.99 -3.25
N ARG A 321 -5.43 -1.85 -3.68
CA ARG A 321 -6.14 -0.86 -4.49
C ARG A 321 -5.51 -0.72 -5.87
N SER A 322 -6.36 -0.58 -6.88
CA SER A 322 -5.95 -0.24 -8.24
C SER A 322 -7.08 0.48 -8.96
N PHE A 323 -6.79 0.98 -10.14
CA PHE A 323 -7.80 1.46 -11.08
C PHE A 323 -7.49 0.97 -12.48
N TYR A 324 -8.50 0.93 -13.34
CA TYR A 324 -8.29 0.75 -14.76
C TYR A 324 -9.19 1.70 -15.53
N VAL A 325 -8.80 1.97 -16.77
CA VAL A 325 -9.52 2.87 -17.66
C VAL A 325 -10.12 2.10 -18.83
N GLU A 326 -11.30 2.52 -19.26
CA GLU A 326 -12.01 1.96 -20.41
C GLU A 326 -12.46 3.11 -21.33
N ASP A 327 -12.54 2.79 -22.62
CA ASP A 327 -13.07 3.71 -23.62
C ASP A 327 -14.58 3.91 -23.44
N VAL A 328 -15.04 5.12 -23.74
CA VAL A 328 -16.46 5.49 -23.70
C VAL A 328 -16.99 5.64 -25.11
N PHE A 329 -18.19 5.13 -25.36
CA PHE A 329 -18.86 5.23 -26.65
C PHE A 329 -20.17 6.02 -26.50
N ARG A 330 -20.50 6.82 -27.51
CA ARG A 330 -21.75 7.58 -27.58
C ARG A 330 -22.61 7.18 -28.77
N ASP A 331 -23.93 7.21 -28.58
CA ASP A 331 -24.88 7.02 -29.68
C ASP A 331 -25.03 8.29 -30.54
N SER A 332 -25.91 8.25 -31.55
CA SER A 332 -26.15 9.37 -32.45
C SER A 332 -26.78 10.60 -31.79
N VAL A 333 -27.29 10.47 -30.56
CA VAL A 333 -27.91 11.54 -29.78
C VAL A 333 -26.94 12.08 -28.72
N GLY A 334 -25.75 11.49 -28.61
CA GLY A 334 -24.69 11.91 -27.69
C GLY A 334 -24.74 11.26 -26.31
N GLU A 335 -25.60 10.26 -26.09
CA GLU A 335 -25.70 9.54 -24.82
C GLU A 335 -24.63 8.44 -24.71
N ILE A 336 -24.09 8.22 -23.50
CA ILE A 336 -23.12 7.15 -23.25
C ILE A 336 -23.80 5.79 -23.35
N VAL A 337 -23.24 4.88 -24.13
CA VAL A 337 -23.76 3.52 -24.34
C VAL A 337 -22.75 2.45 -23.96
N SER A 338 -23.26 1.30 -23.49
CA SER A 338 -22.44 0.15 -23.09
C SER A 338 -21.95 -0.70 -24.27
N SER A 339 -22.52 -0.52 -25.46
CA SER A 339 -22.14 -1.26 -26.67
C SER A 339 -22.67 -0.56 -27.93
N GLY A 340 -21.89 -0.59 -29.01
CA GLY A 340 -22.18 0.18 -30.22
C GLY A 340 -21.81 1.65 -30.04
N GLY A 341 -22.21 2.50 -31.00
CA GLY A 341 -21.88 3.93 -30.98
C GLY A 341 -20.51 4.26 -31.56
N SER A 342 -20.12 5.52 -31.42
CA SER A 342 -18.82 6.06 -31.83
C SER A 342 -17.96 6.36 -30.60
N LEU A 343 -16.65 6.11 -30.71
CA LEU A 343 -15.69 6.37 -29.64
C LEU A 343 -15.70 7.85 -29.27
N ASP A 344 -15.81 8.14 -27.99
CA ASP A 344 -15.63 9.46 -27.40
C ASP A 344 -14.19 9.57 -26.86
N PRO A 345 -13.23 10.13 -27.61
CA PRO A 345 -11.86 10.35 -27.10
C PRO A 345 -11.83 11.39 -25.97
N SER A 346 -12.98 12.03 -25.73
CA SER A 346 -13.29 13.00 -24.69
C SER A 346 -13.24 12.53 -23.27
N THR A 347 -13.70 11.30 -23.14
CA THR A 347 -14.25 10.78 -21.91
C THR A 347 -13.68 9.39 -21.72
N LEU A 348 -13.22 9.12 -20.51
CA LEU A 348 -12.83 7.79 -20.09
C LEU A 348 -13.72 7.36 -18.94
N LYS A 349 -14.05 6.07 -18.93
CA LYS A 349 -14.61 5.42 -17.76
C LYS A 349 -13.43 4.97 -16.90
N VAL A 350 -13.39 5.44 -15.66
CA VAL A 350 -12.40 5.05 -14.67
C VAL A 350 -13.09 4.16 -13.64
N THR A 351 -12.56 2.95 -13.46
CA THR A 351 -13.07 2.02 -12.45
C THR A 351 -12.01 1.80 -11.39
N ILE A 352 -12.30 2.21 -10.16
CA ILE A 352 -11.48 1.95 -8.98
C ILE A 352 -11.86 0.58 -8.42
N VAL A 353 -10.86 -0.25 -8.11
CA VAL A 353 -11.03 -1.57 -7.52
C VAL A 353 -10.28 -1.63 -6.20
N VAL A 354 -10.96 -2.06 -5.14
CA VAL A 354 -10.34 -2.34 -3.83
C VAL A 354 -10.67 -3.76 -3.41
N GLU A 355 -9.64 -4.56 -3.16
CA GLU A 355 -9.73 -5.98 -2.80
C GLU A 355 -9.15 -6.20 -1.39
N TRP A 356 -9.79 -7.04 -0.59
CA TRP A 356 -9.29 -7.41 0.73
C TRP A 356 -9.75 -8.81 1.13
N ASN A 357 -9.09 -9.41 2.14
CA ASN A 357 -9.45 -10.72 2.68
C ASN A 357 -10.08 -10.58 4.08
N PRO A 358 -11.42 -10.56 4.21
CA PRO A 358 -12.06 -10.50 5.51
C PRO A 358 -11.88 -11.81 6.28
N VAL A 359 -11.68 -11.69 7.59
CA VAL A 359 -11.46 -12.84 8.49
C VAL A 359 -12.63 -13.83 8.42
N GLY A 360 -12.33 -15.07 8.04
CA GLY A 360 -13.27 -16.19 8.00
C GLY A 360 -14.25 -16.18 6.82
N SER A 361 -14.02 -15.37 5.79
CA SER A 361 -14.80 -15.33 4.54
C SER A 361 -13.90 -15.33 3.31
N ALA A 362 -14.50 -15.53 2.14
CA ALA A 362 -13.82 -15.34 0.86
C ALA A 362 -13.37 -13.88 0.67
N ALA A 363 -12.42 -13.67 -0.24
CA ALA A 363 -11.97 -12.36 -0.67
C ALA A 363 -13.17 -11.47 -1.04
N ALA A 364 -13.12 -10.22 -0.60
CA ALA A 364 -14.13 -9.21 -0.85
C ALA A 364 -13.57 -8.15 -1.80
N ARG A 365 -14.46 -7.57 -2.59
CA ARG A 365 -14.14 -6.61 -3.65
C ARG A 365 -15.14 -5.47 -3.62
N HIS A 366 -14.64 -4.26 -3.77
CA HIS A 366 -15.44 -3.04 -3.87
C HIS A 366 -15.00 -2.27 -5.12
N GLU A 367 -15.98 -1.84 -5.91
CA GLU A 367 -15.76 -1.06 -7.11
C GLU A 367 -16.47 0.28 -7.04
N VAL A 368 -15.82 1.30 -7.59
CA VAL A 368 -16.40 2.62 -7.81
C VAL A 368 -16.08 3.02 -9.24
N GLU A 369 -17.12 3.29 -10.02
CA GLU A 369 -16.99 3.76 -11.39
C GLU A 369 -17.25 5.27 -11.45
N ASP A 370 -16.48 5.96 -12.28
CA ASP A 370 -16.66 7.38 -12.55
C ASP A 370 -16.29 7.70 -14.01
N TYR A 371 -16.82 8.79 -14.54
CA TYR A 371 -16.54 9.24 -15.90
C TYR A 371 -15.73 10.52 -15.86
N PHE A 372 -14.52 10.45 -16.41
CA PHE A 372 -13.63 11.60 -16.47
C PHE A 372 -13.74 12.16 -17.88
N THR A 373 -14.15 13.41 -17.99
CA THR A 373 -14.18 14.13 -19.26
C THR A 373 -13.08 15.16 -19.25
N ARG A 374 -12.34 15.22 -20.34
CA ARG A 374 -11.33 16.23 -20.61
C ARG A 374 -11.94 17.63 -20.48
N TRP A 375 -11.50 18.41 -19.50
CA TRP A 375 -12.05 19.73 -19.19
C TRP A 375 -11.07 20.89 -19.47
N ARG A 376 -9.77 20.59 -19.59
CA ARG A 376 -8.73 21.56 -19.96
C ARG A 376 -7.73 20.94 -20.92
N ASN A 377 -7.89 21.27 -22.20
CA ASN A 377 -6.86 21.42 -23.23
C ASN A 377 -7.59 21.34 -24.56
N ASP A 378 -7.74 22.46 -25.26
CA ASP A 378 -8.11 22.45 -26.67
C ASP A 378 -6.91 21.91 -27.45
N VAL A 379 -6.98 20.67 -27.94
CA VAL A 379 -6.02 20.19 -28.93
C VAL A 379 -6.72 20.19 -30.27
N PHE A 380 -6.23 21.09 -31.11
CA PHE A 380 -6.62 21.25 -32.49
C PHE A 380 -6.01 20.10 -33.31
N HIS A 381 -6.86 19.18 -33.82
CA HIS A 381 -6.45 18.17 -34.78
C HIS A 381 -6.96 18.54 -36.17
N GLN A 382 -6.03 18.93 -37.04
CA GLN A 382 -6.31 19.20 -38.45
C GLN A 382 -6.26 17.89 -39.25
N SER A 383 -7.42 17.37 -39.66
CA SER A 383 -7.55 16.13 -40.42
C SER A 383 -7.46 16.34 -41.94
N ASP A 384 -7.72 17.55 -42.43
CA ASP A 384 -7.54 17.93 -43.83
C ASP A 384 -7.29 19.44 -44.01
N TRP A 385 -6.81 19.81 -45.20
CA TRP A 385 -6.60 21.19 -45.63
C TRP A 385 -7.51 21.44 -46.84
N SER A 386 -8.79 21.74 -46.63
CA SER A 386 -9.67 22.19 -47.72
C SER A 386 -10.61 23.31 -47.28
N GLU A 387 -10.73 24.36 -48.11
CA GLU A 387 -11.47 25.58 -47.81
C GLU A 387 -12.98 25.39 -48.03
N GLY A 388 -13.80 25.73 -47.04
CA GLY A 388 -15.27 25.82 -47.13
C GLY A 388 -15.78 27.28 -47.28
N PRO A 389 -16.96 27.50 -47.90
CA PRO A 389 -17.48 28.84 -48.15
C PRO A 389 -18.34 29.36 -46.99
N GLU A 390 -18.15 30.66 -46.66
CA GLU A 390 -19.07 31.59 -45.97
C GLU A 390 -18.99 31.90 -44.45
N SER A 391 -19.32 33.19 -44.18
CA SER A 391 -19.74 33.95 -42.98
C SER A 391 -18.82 34.16 -41.76
N LEU A 392 -18.66 35.44 -41.38
CA LEU A 392 -17.80 35.98 -40.32
C LEU A 392 -18.64 36.42 -39.10
N VAL A 393 -18.75 35.60 -38.06
CA VAL A 393 -19.28 36.00 -36.75
C VAL A 393 -18.33 35.52 -35.64
N PRO A 394 -17.76 36.41 -34.80
CA PRO A 394 -16.91 36.01 -33.69
C PRO A 394 -17.75 35.47 -32.52
N ILE A 395 -17.47 34.24 -32.10
CA ILE A 395 -18.07 33.60 -30.92
C ILE A 395 -17.15 33.87 -29.71
N PRO A 396 -17.66 34.47 -28.62
CA PRO A 396 -16.83 34.83 -27.48
C PRO A 396 -16.52 33.68 -26.50
N GLU A 397 -17.20 32.53 -26.59
CA GLU A 397 -16.98 31.39 -25.70
C GLU A 397 -17.14 30.03 -26.44
N PRO A 398 -16.20 29.08 -26.30
CA PRO A 398 -16.34 27.74 -26.86
C PRO A 398 -17.33 26.88 -26.06
N GLY A 399 -18.22 26.16 -26.77
CA GLY A 399 -19.11 25.15 -26.17
C GLY A 399 -18.39 23.84 -25.85
N GLY A 400 -18.86 23.10 -24.83
CA GLY A 400 -18.23 21.88 -24.33
C GLY A 400 -18.43 20.61 -25.17
N GLY A 401 -18.65 20.74 -26.49
CA GLY A 401 -18.91 19.63 -27.40
C GLY A 401 -17.70 19.24 -28.25
N PHE A 402 -17.64 17.96 -28.67
CA PHE A 402 -16.71 17.49 -29.69
C PHE A 402 -17.29 17.77 -31.07
N SER A 403 -16.62 18.59 -31.87
CA SER A 403 -16.97 18.82 -33.28
C SER A 403 -15.80 18.43 -34.16
N ASN A 404 -16.10 17.66 -35.21
CA ASN A 404 -15.19 17.36 -36.29
C ASN A 404 -15.55 18.31 -37.44
N SER A 405 -14.76 19.35 -37.66
CA SER A 405 -15.15 20.42 -38.59
C SER A 405 -14.00 20.85 -39.50
N SER A 406 -14.26 20.80 -40.81
CA SER A 406 -13.50 21.32 -41.94
C SER A 406 -13.47 22.87 -42.02
N ASN A 407 -13.87 23.59 -40.95
CA ASN A 407 -14.12 25.03 -40.99
C ASN A 407 -13.00 25.87 -40.34
N ILE A 408 -11.74 25.55 -40.61
CA ILE A 408 -10.61 26.33 -40.09
C ILE A 408 -9.84 27.01 -41.23
N ARG A 409 -9.74 28.34 -41.14
CA ARG A 409 -8.93 29.17 -42.04
C ARG A 409 -7.61 29.53 -41.38
N PHE A 410 -6.55 29.64 -42.18
CA PHE A 410 -5.22 30.04 -41.71
C PHE A 410 -4.54 30.96 -42.71
N SER A 411 -3.69 31.84 -42.18
CA SER A 411 -2.76 32.72 -42.91
C SER A 411 -1.45 32.75 -42.11
N PRO A 412 -0.28 33.02 -42.70
CA PRO A 412 0.96 33.17 -41.93
C PRO A 412 0.76 34.15 -40.76
N GLY A 413 0.74 33.60 -39.53
CA GLY A 413 0.53 34.36 -38.29
C GLY A 413 -0.91 34.44 -37.75
N SER A 414 -1.90 33.75 -38.33
CA SER A 414 -3.27 33.70 -37.76
C SER A 414 -4.04 32.42 -38.11
N ILE A 415 -4.92 32.00 -37.20
CA ILE A 415 -5.85 30.89 -37.37
C ILE A 415 -7.26 31.35 -36.95
N GLN A 416 -8.29 30.93 -37.69
CA GLN A 416 -9.69 31.33 -37.48
C GLN A 416 -10.61 30.10 -37.62
N ILE A 417 -11.57 29.96 -36.72
CA ILE A 417 -12.54 28.86 -36.68
C ILE A 417 -13.93 29.42 -37.03
N ASP A 418 -14.57 28.92 -38.09
CA ASP A 418 -15.93 29.31 -38.50
C ASP A 418 -16.98 28.35 -37.88
N GLU A 419 -18.17 28.88 -37.59
CA GLU A 419 -19.23 28.43 -36.65
C GLU A 419 -19.42 26.91 -36.38
N LEU A 420 -19.66 26.59 -35.10
CA LEU A 420 -20.33 25.37 -34.63
C LEU A 420 -21.84 25.59 -34.72
N ASN A 421 -22.55 24.83 -35.55
CA ASN A 421 -24.01 24.84 -35.51
C ASN A 421 -24.49 24.19 -34.19
N GLU A 422 -25.38 24.89 -33.48
CA GLU A 422 -26.01 24.50 -32.20
C GLU A 422 -26.68 23.13 -32.20
#